data_AF-A0A239H7D9-F1
#
_entry.id   AF-A0A239H7D9-F1
#
_cell.length_a   1.000
_cell.length_b   1.000
_cell.length_c   1.000
_cell.angle_alpha   90.00
_cell.angle_beta   90.00
_cell.angle_gamma   90.00
#
_symmetry.space_group_name_H-M   'P 1'
#
loop_
_entity.id
_entity.type
_entity.pdbx_description
1 polymer ?
#
loop_
_entity_poly.entity_id
_entity_poly.type
_entity_poly.pdbx_seq_one_letter_code
_entity_poly.pdbx_strand_id
1 'polypeptide(L)'
;MSYEVEYRQNAAAQIKPLTAADFLSLTDALRFAARDPFDDTHSQPTADVHVRRVDFGVEVIGQASVFVDPEAETLRVFDIRWSELTAG
;
A
#
# COMPACT_ATOMS: atom_id res chain seq x y z
N MET A 1 12.11 14.60 -0.38
CA MET A 1 12.29 13.59 -1.44
C MET A 1 11.24 12.50 -1.19
N SER A 2 10.73 11.83 -2.23
CA SER A 2 9.72 10.77 -2.09
C SER A 2 10.27 9.48 -2.69
N TYR A 3 9.95 8.35 -2.06
CA TYR A 3 10.34 7.03 -2.50
C TYR A 3 9.63 6.68 -3.83
N GLU A 4 10.30 5.92 -4.70
CA GLU A 4 9.70 5.32 -5.89
C GLU A 4 8.81 4.14 -5.49
N VAL A 5 7.63 4.00 -6.10
CA VAL A 5 6.71 2.88 -5.81
C VAL A 5 6.87 1.79 -6.87
N GLU A 6 7.28 0.60 -6.44
CA GLU A 6 7.45 -0.57 -7.30
C GLU A 6 6.47 -1.68 -6.92
N TYR A 7 5.81 -2.29 -7.92
CA TYR A 7 4.99 -3.48 -7.70
C TYR A 7 5.81 -4.73 -7.99
N ARG A 8 5.95 -5.61 -7.00
CA ARG A 8 6.46 -6.97 -7.24
C ARG A 8 5.41 -7.77 -8.02
N GLN A 9 5.89 -8.76 -8.80
CA GLN A 9 5.07 -9.53 -9.74
C GLN A 9 3.82 -10.16 -9.08
N ASN A 10 3.94 -10.59 -7.82
CA ASN A 10 2.82 -11.16 -7.06
C ASN A 10 1.79 -10.11 -6.65
N ALA A 11 2.21 -8.89 -6.27
CA ALA A 11 1.31 -7.81 -5.90
C ALA A 11 0.51 -7.29 -7.09
N ALA A 12 1.15 -7.16 -8.26
CA ALA A 12 0.48 -6.74 -9.49
C ALA A 12 -0.67 -7.70 -9.86
N ALA A 13 -0.48 -9.00 -9.67
CA ALA A 13 -1.51 -10.02 -9.93
C ALA A 13 -2.66 -10.03 -8.91
N GLN A 14 -2.49 -9.38 -7.75
CA GLN A 14 -3.50 -9.27 -6.70
C GLN A 14 -4.41 -8.05 -6.88
N ILE A 15 -4.12 -7.16 -7.83
CA ILE A 15 -5.02 -6.07 -8.21
C ILE A 15 -6.24 -6.70 -8.88
N LYS A 16 -7.37 -6.71 -8.15
CA LYS A 16 -8.67 -7.16 -8.69
C LYS A 16 -9.24 -6.11 -9.65
N PRO A 17 -10.28 -6.43 -10.45
CA PRO A 17 -11.09 -5.40 -11.08
C PRO A 17 -11.71 -4.54 -9.98
N LEU A 18 -11.26 -3.30 -9.87
CA LEU A 18 -11.74 -2.33 -8.88
C LEU A 18 -12.61 -1.29 -9.56
N THR A 19 -13.46 -0.64 -8.78
CA THR A 19 -14.02 0.64 -9.22
C THR A 19 -12.87 1.65 -9.38
N ALA A 20 -13.08 2.68 -10.20
CA ALA A 20 -12.08 3.73 -10.36
C ALA A 20 -11.74 4.41 -9.02
N ALA A 21 -12.71 4.48 -8.10
CA ALA A 21 -12.54 5.06 -6.77
C ALA A 21 -11.60 4.23 -5.89
N ASP A 22 -11.78 2.91 -5.84
CA ASP A 22 -10.94 2.03 -5.03
C ASP A 22 -9.51 1.94 -5.59
N PHE A 23 -9.35 1.93 -6.92
CA PHE A 23 -8.02 2.01 -7.53
C PHE A 23 -7.33 3.33 -7.19
N LEU A 24 -8.04 4.46 -7.30
CA LEU A 24 -7.50 5.76 -6.94
C LEU A 24 -7.09 5.79 -5.47
N SER A 25 -7.92 5.25 -4.57
CA SER A 25 -7.64 5.15 -3.14
C SER A 25 -6.34 4.38 -2.85
N LEU A 26 -6.14 3.22 -3.48
CA LEU A 26 -4.89 2.46 -3.39
C LEU A 26 -3.69 3.30 -3.85
N THR A 27 -3.78 3.93 -5.03
CA THR A 27 -2.68 4.72 -5.58
C THR A 27 -2.35 5.93 -4.72
N ASP A 28 -3.35 6.60 -4.16
CA ASP A 28 -3.18 7.74 -3.27
C ASP A 28 -2.55 7.33 -1.95
N ALA A 29 -3.01 6.24 -1.34
CA ALA A 29 -2.45 5.73 -0.09
C ALA A 29 -0.96 5.38 -0.26
N LEU A 30 -0.60 4.67 -1.33
CA LEU A 30 0.80 4.36 -1.64
C LEU A 30 1.63 5.62 -1.92
N ARG A 31 1.06 6.61 -2.61
CA ARG A 31 1.74 7.89 -2.87
C ARG A 31 1.98 8.67 -1.57
N PHE A 32 1.04 8.67 -0.63
CA PHE A 32 1.24 9.31 0.67
C PHE A 32 2.28 8.58 1.50
N ALA A 33 2.21 7.24 1.57
CA ALA A 33 3.22 6.43 2.23
C ALA A 33 4.62 6.62 1.62
N ALA A 34 4.73 6.79 0.31
CA ALA A 34 6.02 7.02 -0.36
C ALA A 34 6.66 8.39 -0.02
N ARG A 35 5.91 9.37 0.47
CA ARG A 35 6.49 10.67 0.88
C ARG A 35 7.34 10.52 2.13
N ASP A 36 6.85 9.74 3.09
CA ASP A 36 7.55 9.35 4.30
C ASP A 36 7.07 7.95 4.72
N PRO A 37 7.79 6.88 4.32
CA PRO A 37 7.39 5.51 4.63
C PRO A 37 7.39 5.15 6.10
N PHE A 38 7.95 6.02 6.96
CA PHE A 38 7.99 5.83 8.42
C PHE A 38 7.00 6.75 9.16
N ASP A 39 6.17 7.50 8.44
CA ASP A 39 5.04 8.22 9.02
C ASP A 39 3.89 7.25 9.31
N ASP A 40 3.59 7.08 10.59
CA ASP A 40 2.53 6.21 11.11
C ASP A 40 1.12 6.66 10.70
N THR A 41 0.96 7.91 10.22
CA THR A 41 -0.29 8.44 9.66
C THR A 41 -0.67 7.77 8.34
N HIS A 42 0.33 7.34 7.56
CA HIS A 42 0.15 6.83 6.20
C HIS A 42 0.66 5.40 6.01
N SER A 43 1.36 4.86 7.00
CA SER A 43 1.93 3.52 6.95
C SER A 43 2.07 2.95 8.36
N GLN A 44 1.53 1.77 8.64
CA GLN A 44 1.60 1.18 9.98
C GLN A 44 2.88 0.34 10.13
N PRO A 45 3.54 0.37 11.30
CA PRO A 45 4.69 -0.48 11.58
C PRO A 45 4.29 -1.95 11.65
N THR A 46 5.25 -2.81 11.32
CA THR A 46 5.18 -4.25 11.62
C THR A 46 6.33 -4.65 12.55
N ALA A 47 6.45 -5.95 12.85
CA ALA A 47 7.58 -6.46 13.63
C ALA A 47 8.92 -6.33 12.90
N ASP A 48 8.90 -6.24 11.56
CA ASP A 48 10.07 -5.92 10.74
C ASP A 48 10.03 -4.42 10.42
N VAL A 49 11.11 -3.71 10.78
CA VAL A 49 11.23 -2.25 10.60
C VAL A 49 11.15 -1.83 9.13
N HIS A 50 11.57 -2.70 8.21
CA HIS A 50 11.52 -2.43 6.77
C HIS A 50 10.18 -2.80 6.15
N VAL A 51 9.28 -3.46 6.89
CA VAL A 51 7.96 -3.82 6.39
C VAL A 51 6.89 -2.95 7.04
N ARG A 52 6.11 -2.29 6.18
CA ARG A 52 5.01 -1.40 6.59
C ARG A 52 3.70 -1.85 5.95
N ARG A 53 2.59 -1.48 6.56
CA ARG A 53 1.24 -1.72 6.03
C ARG A 53 0.58 -0.42 5.63
N VAL A 54 0.00 -0.36 4.44
CA VAL A 54 -0.68 0.82 3.92
C VAL A 54 -2.14 0.45 3.71
N ASP A 55 -3.01 1.06 4.51
CA ASP A 55 -4.45 0.87 4.39
C ASP A 55 -5.02 1.80 3.31
N PHE A 56 -6.00 1.30 2.57
CA PHE A 56 -6.69 2.06 1.54
C PHE A 56 -8.15 1.58 1.44
N GLY A 57 -8.96 2.30 0.67
CA GLY A 57 -10.33 1.91 0.37
C GLY A 57 -11.31 3.06 0.50
N VAL A 58 -12.31 3.06 -0.38
CA VAL A 58 -13.49 3.94 -0.28
C VAL A 58 -14.74 3.07 -0.14
N GLU A 59 -14.93 2.13 -1.07
CA GLU A 59 -16.05 1.18 -1.06
C GLU A 59 -15.60 -0.21 -0.59
N VAL A 60 -14.36 -0.57 -0.90
CA VAL A 60 -13.70 -1.80 -0.42
C VAL A 60 -12.48 -1.42 0.40
N ILE A 61 -12.38 -1.95 1.62
CA ILE A 61 -11.18 -1.74 2.44
C ILE A 61 -10.11 -2.73 2.00
N GLY A 62 -8.88 -2.26 1.84
CA GLY A 62 -7.75 -3.14 1.61
C GLY A 62 -6.50 -2.66 2.31
N GLN A 63 -5.48 -3.53 2.26
CA GLN A 63 -4.20 -3.30 2.89
C GLN A 63 -3.09 -3.79 1.96
N ALA A 64 -2.14 -2.92 1.69
CA ALA A 64 -0.91 -3.25 0.97
C ALA A 64 0.23 -3.47 1.97
N SER A 65 0.97 -4.56 1.83
CA SER A 65 2.24 -4.75 2.53
C SER A 65 3.38 -4.28 1.64
N VAL A 66 4.24 -3.42 2.20
CA VAL A 66 5.31 -2.77 1.47
C VAL A 66 6.64 -2.95 2.18
N PHE A 67 7.70 -3.18 1.40
CA PHE A 67 9.08 -3.18 1.89
C PHE A 67 9.72 -1.83 1.57
N VAL A 68 10.26 -1.17 2.58
CA VAL A 68 10.94 0.12 2.48
C VAL A 68 12.44 -0.13 2.33
N ASP A 69 12.99 0.34 1.22
CA ASP A 69 14.42 0.33 0.93
C ASP A 69 14.95 1.77 0.99
N PRO A 70 15.56 2.18 2.13
CA PRO A 70 16.06 3.53 2.30
C PRO A 70 17.26 3.86 1.41
N GLU A 71 18.05 2.86 1.01
CA GLU A 71 19.23 3.08 0.18
C GLU A 71 18.84 3.32 -1.28
N ALA A 72 17.88 2.55 -1.78
CA ALA A 72 17.34 2.70 -3.13
C ALA A 72 16.20 3.74 -3.22
N GLU A 73 15.81 4.36 -2.10
CA GLU A 73 14.63 5.22 -1.98
C GLU A 73 13.39 4.58 -2.63
N THR A 74 13.15 3.28 -2.37
CA THR A 74 12.08 2.51 -3.01
C THR A 74 11.08 1.93 -2.00
N LEU A 75 9.80 2.01 -2.33
CA LEU A 75 8.68 1.39 -1.62
C LEU A 75 8.11 0.25 -2.47
N ARG A 76 8.46 -0.99 -2.10
CA ARG A 76 8.14 -2.19 -2.89
C ARG A 76 6.89 -2.87 -2.38
N VAL A 77 5.81 -2.78 -3.15
CA VAL A 77 4.54 -3.45 -2.86
C VAL A 77 4.68 -4.94 -3.19
N PHE A 78 4.48 -5.81 -2.19
CA PHE A 78 4.66 -7.26 -2.37
C PHE A 78 3.42 -8.10 -2.02
N ASP A 79 2.46 -7.54 -1.29
CA ASP A 79 1.17 -8.19 -1.00
C ASP A 79 0.06 -7.12 -0.98
N ILE A 80 -1.10 -7.42 -1.55
CA ILE A 80 -2.31 -6.60 -1.50
C ILE A 80 -3.48 -7.49 -1.09
N ARG A 81 -4.11 -7.15 0.03
CA ARG A 81 -5.27 -7.86 0.57
C ARG A 81 -6.50 -6.97 0.48
N TRP A 82 -7.62 -7.57 0.11
CA TRP A 82 -8.91 -6.92 -0.02
C TRP A 82 -9.86 -7.53 1.00
N SER A 83 -10.53 -6.69 1.78
CA SER A 83 -11.62 -7.08 2.67
C SER A 83 -12.89 -6.39 2.19
N GLU A 84 -13.87 -7.18 1.77
CA GLU A 84 -15.19 -6.63 1.47
C GLU A 84 -15.74 -6.03 2.77
N LEU A 85 -16.16 -4.76 2.71
CA LEU A 85 -17.03 -4.21 3.75
C LEU A 85 -18.34 -5.00 3.64
N THR A 86 -18.50 -6.05 4.45
CA THR A 86 -19.81 -6.66 4.62
C THR A 86 -20.75 -5.57 5.11
N ALA A 87 -21.71 -5.19 4.28
CA ALA A 87 -22.80 -4.31 4.67
C ALA A 87 -23.45 -4.90 5.93
N GLY A 88 -23.20 -4.25 7.06
CA GLY A 88 -23.90 -4.50 8.32
C GLY A 88 -25.24 -3.78 8.35
#